data_AF-A0A7H4MKK4-F1
#
_entry.id   AF-A0A7H4MKK4-F1
#
_cell.length_a   1.000
_cell.length_b   1.000
_cell.length_c   1.000
_cell.angle_alpha   90.00
_cell.angle_beta   90.00
_cell.angle_gamma   90.00
#
_symmetry.space_group_name_H-M   'P 1'
#
loop_
_entity.id
_entity.type
_entity.pdbx_description
1 polymer ?
#
loop_
_entity_poly.entity_id
_entity_poly.type
_entity_poly.pdbx_seq_one_letter_code
_entity_poly.pdbx_strand_id
1 'polypeptide(L)'
;MIAAVGSILLTPWNLFNSPELIHYTLDVLGAFIGPLFGILIADFYLIKRGRVSVDDLFDDTPKGKYWYRNGFNPKAIAALLPSVALGLIISFIPALHESGEL
;
A
#
# COMPACT_ATOMS: atom_id res chain seq x y z
N MET A 1 -21.94 9.78 -1.85
CA MET A 1 -22.20 10.10 -3.27
C MET A 1 -20.93 10.26 -4.10
N ILE A 2 -19.89 10.99 -3.65
CA ILE A 2 -18.63 11.16 -4.44
C ILE A 2 -17.97 9.82 -4.79
N ALA A 3 -17.81 8.91 -3.82
CA ALA A 3 -17.22 7.58 -4.07
C ALA A 3 -18.03 6.75 -5.10
N ALA A 4 -19.36 6.87 -5.11
CA ALA A 4 -20.22 6.16 -6.05
C ALA A 4 -20.01 6.68 -7.49
N VAL A 5 -19.90 7.99 -7.66
CA VAL A 5 -19.59 8.60 -8.97
C VAL A 5 -18.18 8.19 -9.42
N GLY A 6 -17.19 8.25 -8.53
CA GLY A 6 -15.82 7.84 -8.82
C GLY A 6 -15.72 6.37 -9.27
N SER A 7 -16.47 5.47 -8.64
CA SER A 7 -16.49 4.05 -9.01
C SER A 7 -17.02 3.81 -10.43
N ILE A 8 -18.04 4.56 -10.88
CA ILE A 8 -18.58 4.46 -12.24
C ILE A 8 -17.56 4.99 -13.26
N LEU A 9 -16.85 6.08 -12.92
CA LEU A 9 -15.82 6.69 -13.78
C LEU A 9 -14.59 5.81 -14.00
N LEU A 10 -14.27 4.92 -13.06
CA LEU A 10 -13.21 3.93 -13.26
C LEU A 10 -13.57 2.91 -14.35
N THR A 11 -14.82 2.88 -14.81
CA THR A 11 -15.31 1.99 -15.86
C THR A 11 -14.91 0.54 -15.61
N PRO A 12 -15.29 -0.06 -14.46
CA PRO A 12 -14.80 -1.38 -14.05
C PRO A 12 -15.12 -2.47 -15.07
N TRP A 13 -16.17 -2.30 -15.88
CA TRP A 13 -16.49 -3.19 -16.99
C TRP A 13 -15.38 -3.29 -18.04
N ASN A 14 -14.56 -2.25 -18.21
CA ASN A 14 -13.41 -2.28 -19.10
C ASN A 14 -12.31 -3.22 -18.59
N LEU A 15 -12.16 -3.40 -17.27
CA LEU A 15 -11.25 -4.41 -16.72
C LEU A 15 -11.73 -5.83 -17.03
N PHE A 16 -13.04 -6.09 -16.95
CA PHE A 16 -13.58 -7.43 -17.17
C PHE A 16 -13.59 -7.88 -18.64
N ASN A 17 -13.38 -6.96 -19.58
CA ASN A 17 -13.33 -7.28 -21.02
C ASN A 17 -12.04 -8.00 -21.43
N SER A 18 -11.00 -8.03 -20.59
CA SER A 18 -9.72 -8.67 -20.91
C SER A 18 -9.13 -9.35 -19.68
N PRO A 19 -8.93 -10.69 -19.69
CA PRO A 19 -8.31 -11.42 -18.58
C PRO A 19 -6.97 -10.82 -18.15
N GLU A 20 -6.16 -10.33 -19.09
CA GLU A 20 -4.87 -9.72 -18.84
C GLU A 20 -4.96 -8.46 -17.97
N LEU A 21 -5.98 -7.62 -18.17
CA LEU A 21 -6.18 -6.40 -17.38
C LEU A 21 -6.56 -6.69 -15.94
N ILE A 22 -7.26 -7.80 -15.70
CA ILE A 22 -7.60 -8.27 -14.35
C ILE A 22 -6.31 -8.66 -13.62
N HIS A 23 -5.46 -9.47 -14.24
CA HIS A 23 -4.18 -9.90 -13.66
C HIS A 23 -3.27 -8.70 -13.36
N TYR A 24 -3.08 -7.79 -14.32
CA TYR A 24 -2.26 -6.59 -14.10
C TYR A 24 -2.77 -5.72 -12.95
N THR A 25 -4.08 -5.57 -12.82
CA THR A 25 -4.65 -4.77 -11.73
C THR A 25 -4.41 -5.42 -10.37
N LEU A 26 -4.57 -6.74 -10.28
CA LEU A 26 -4.32 -7.49 -9.05
C LEU A 26 -2.85 -7.46 -8.67
N ASP A 27 -1.94 -7.61 -9.63
CA ASP A 27 -0.50 -7.58 -9.37
C ASP A 27 -0.03 -6.21 -8.88
N VAL A 28 -0.48 -5.14 -9.54
CA VAL A 28 -0.21 -3.77 -9.10
C VAL A 28 -0.80 -3.56 -7.71
N LEU A 29 -2.07 -3.91 -7.49
CA LEU A 29 -2.71 -3.72 -6.18
C LEU A 29 -1.96 -4.49 -5.08
N GLY A 30 -1.57 -5.73 -5.34
CA GLY A 30 -0.77 -6.57 -4.44
C GLY A 30 0.59 -5.97 -4.11
N ALA A 31 1.30 -5.45 -5.12
CA ALA A 31 2.60 -4.80 -4.96
C ALA A 31 2.56 -3.56 -4.06
N PHE A 32 1.42 -2.85 -3.99
CA PHE A 32 1.23 -1.72 -3.07
C PHE A 32 0.72 -2.16 -1.68
N ILE A 33 -0.28 -3.04 -1.64
CA ILE A 33 -0.95 -3.46 -0.40
C ILE A 33 0.00 -4.26 0.49
N GLY A 34 0.80 -5.18 -0.08
CA GLY A 34 1.72 -6.03 0.67
C GLY A 34 2.70 -5.23 1.54
N PRO A 35 3.53 -4.36 0.96
CA PRO A 35 4.44 -3.50 1.71
C PRO A 35 3.73 -2.58 2.72
N LEU A 36 2.58 -2.01 2.35
CA LEU A 36 1.82 -1.13 3.23
C LEU A 36 1.41 -1.86 4.51
N PHE A 37 0.79 -3.03 4.40
CA PHE A 37 0.41 -3.84 5.56
C PHE A 37 1.63 -4.38 6.30
N GLY A 38 2.71 -4.75 5.61
CA GLY A 38 3.96 -5.16 6.24
C GLY A 38 4.53 -4.09 7.17
N ILE A 39 4.55 -2.84 6.73
CA ILE A 39 4.98 -1.69 7.54
C ILE A 39 4.05 -1.48 8.73
N LEU A 40 2.73 -1.58 8.55
CA LEU A 40 1.75 -1.42 9.64
C LEU A 40 1.90 -2.52 10.70
N ILE A 41 2.04 -3.78 10.28
CA ILE A 41 2.23 -4.91 11.20
C ILE A 41 3.56 -4.77 11.95
N ALA A 42 4.64 -4.43 11.26
CA ALA A 42 5.94 -4.23 11.88
C ALA A 42 5.92 -3.05 12.88
N ASP A 43 5.31 -1.94 12.51
CA ASP A 43 5.18 -0.77 13.38
C ASP A 43 4.32 -1.09 14.62
N PHE A 44 3.20 -1.79 14.45
CA PHE A 44 2.32 -2.12 15.57
C PHE A 44 2.92 -3.17 16.51
N TYR A 45 3.37 -4.31 15.98
CA TYR A 45 3.80 -5.44 16.82
C TYR A 45 5.28 -5.38 17.23
N LEU A 46 6.19 -5.00 16.34
CA LEU A 46 7.63 -5.01 16.64
C LEU A 46 8.06 -3.70 17.32
N ILE A 47 7.67 -2.55 16.76
CA ILE A 47 8.15 -1.24 17.24
C ILE A 47 7.32 -0.77 18.45
N LYS A 48 6.00 -0.69 18.27
CA LYS A 48 5.08 -0.17 19.30
C LYS A 48 4.64 -1.22 20.31
N ARG A 49 4.94 -2.50 20.06
CA ARG A 49 4.63 -3.65 20.95
C ARG A 49 3.15 -3.68 21.37
N GLY A 50 2.27 -3.41 20.43
CA GLY A 50 0.81 -3.37 20.63
C GLY A 50 0.30 -2.13 21.39
N ARG A 51 1.15 -1.14 21.69
CA ARG A 51 0.76 0.07 22.42
C ARG A 51 0.61 1.26 21.48
N VAL A 52 -0.63 1.68 21.25
CA VAL A 52 -0.99 2.86 20.47
C VAL A 52 -1.77 3.83 21.35
N SER A 53 -1.46 5.12 21.24
CA SER A 53 -2.21 6.18 21.90
C SER A 53 -3.36 6.57 20.98
N VAL A 54 -4.60 6.35 21.40
CA VAL A 54 -5.77 6.68 20.58
C VAL A 54 -5.94 8.20 20.50
N ASP A 55 -5.72 8.91 21.60
CA ASP A 55 -5.85 10.37 21.65
C ASP A 55 -4.86 11.05 20.67
N ASP A 56 -3.60 10.61 20.68
CA ASP A 56 -2.57 11.15 19.75
C ASP A 56 -2.86 10.79 18.28
N LEU A 57 -3.68 9.77 18.00
CA LEU A 57 -4.05 9.39 16.64
C LEU A 57 -5.00 10.41 15.99
N PHE A 58 -5.71 11.17 16.83
CA PHE A 58 -6.61 12.25 16.42
C PHE A 58 -6.01 13.64 16.70
N ASP A 59 -4.72 13.73 17.07
CA ASP A 59 -4.00 15.00 17.25
C ASP A 59 -3.18 15.33 15.99
N ASP A 60 -3.63 16.36 15.25
CA ASP A 60 -2.98 16.89 14.06
C ASP A 60 -2.05 18.08 14.36
N THR A 61 -1.70 18.30 15.63
CA THR A 61 -0.75 19.34 16.00
C THR A 61 0.69 18.83 15.94
N PRO A 62 1.70 19.72 15.81
CA PRO A 62 3.10 19.33 15.90
C PRO A 62 3.53 18.66 17.20
N LYS A 63 2.68 18.67 18.22
CA LYS A 63 2.90 18.01 19.52
C LYS A 63 2.40 16.57 19.53
N GLY A 64 1.50 16.21 18.62
CA GLY A 64 0.95 14.86 18.50
C GLY A 64 2.06 13.85 18.21
N LYS A 65 2.04 12.72 18.92
CA LYS A 65 3.05 11.67 18.82
C LYS A 65 3.22 11.11 17.39
N TYR A 66 2.16 11.18 16.58
CA TYR A 66 2.12 10.67 15.21
C TYR A 66 2.16 11.77 14.15
N TRP A 67 2.49 13.02 14.52
CA TRP A 67 2.71 14.10 13.56
C TRP A 67 4.01 13.93 12.75
N TYR A 68 5.02 13.29 13.36
CA TYR A 68 6.33 13.07 12.75
C TYR A 68 6.94 14.36 12.18
N ARG A 69 7.23 14.40 10.86
CA ARG A 69 7.75 15.58 10.17
C ARG A 69 6.67 16.13 9.25
N ASN A 70 6.01 17.20 9.70
CA ASN A 70 4.97 17.90 8.94
C ASN A 70 3.77 17.00 8.56
N GLY A 71 3.35 16.10 9.46
CA GLY A 71 2.27 15.14 9.23
C GLY A 71 2.71 13.84 8.56
N PHE A 72 3.98 13.71 8.15
CA PHE A 72 4.47 12.53 7.42
C PHE A 72 5.55 11.77 8.19
N ASN A 73 5.46 10.44 8.19
CA ASN A 73 6.50 9.57 8.72
C ASN A 73 7.56 9.26 7.63
N PRO A 74 8.73 9.94 7.64
CA PRO A 74 9.73 9.74 6.60
C PRO A 74 10.32 8.33 6.61
N LYS A 75 10.36 7.66 7.77
CA LYS A 75 10.85 6.27 7.86
C LYS A 75 9.88 5.30 7.18
N ALA A 76 8.57 5.50 7.37
CA ALA A 76 7.56 4.68 6.69
C ALA A 76 7.60 4.89 5.17
N ILE A 77 7.73 6.13 4.70
CA ILE A 77 7.85 6.43 3.27
C ILE A 77 9.13 5.81 2.68
N ALA A 78 10.27 5.94 3.38
CA ALA A 78 11.53 5.37 2.95
C ALA A 78 11.52 3.83 2.94
N ALA A 79 10.68 3.18 3.75
CA ALA A 79 10.45 1.74 3.67
C ALA A 79 9.50 1.38 2.52
N LEU A 80 8.42 2.14 2.34
CA LEU A 80 7.38 1.87 1.35
C LEU A 80 7.90 1.96 -0.08
N LEU A 81 8.61 3.04 -0.42
CA LEU A 81 9.07 3.30 -1.79
C LEU A 81 9.93 2.17 -2.39
N PRO A 82 11.03 1.70 -1.75
CA PRO A 82 11.82 0.60 -2.30
C PRO A 82 11.06 -0.73 -2.31
N SER A 83 10.21 -1.00 -1.33
CA SER A 83 9.41 -2.24 -1.29
C SER A 83 8.37 -2.29 -2.42
N VAL A 84 7.66 -1.20 -2.67
CA VAL A 84 6.72 -1.10 -3.79
C VAL A 84 7.47 -1.13 -5.12
N ALA A 85 8.59 -0.41 -5.24
CA ALA A 85 9.41 -0.44 -6.45
C ALA A 85 9.88 -1.86 -6.78
N LEU A 86 10.36 -2.62 -5.79
CA LEU A 86 10.75 -4.01 -5.96
C LEU A 86 9.55 -4.88 -6.36
N GLY A 87 8.40 -4.72 -5.71
CA GLY A 87 7.18 -5.46 -6.04
C GLY A 87 6.70 -5.22 -7.48
N LEU A 88 6.74 -3.96 -7.93
CA LEU A 88 6.40 -3.61 -9.32
C LEU A 88 7.44 -4.17 -10.30
N ILE A 89 8.73 -4.07 -9.99
CA ILE A 89 9.79 -4.67 -10.84
C ILE A 89 9.55 -6.17 -11.02
N ILE A 90 9.19 -6.89 -9.95
CA ILE A 90 8.89 -8.32 -10.02
C ILE A 90 7.62 -8.57 -10.86
N SER A 91 6.57 -7.79 -10.65
CA SER A 91 5.29 -7.92 -11.37
C SER A 91 5.42 -7.66 -12.88
N PHE A 92 6.26 -6.70 -13.29
CA PHE A 92 6.38 -6.29 -14.69
C PHE A 92 7.52 -6.95 -15.46
N ILE A 93 8.34 -7.79 -14.83
CA ILE A 93 9.39 -8.57 -15.51
C ILE A 93 8.91 -10.02 -15.66
N PRO A 94 8.46 -10.45 -16.85
CA PRO A 94 7.92 -11.79 -17.08
C PRO A 94 8.91 -12.91 -16.72
N ALA A 95 10.21 -12.66 -16.92
CA ALA A 95 11.28 -13.62 -16.61
C ALA A 95 11.42 -13.97 -15.12
N LEU A 96 10.83 -13.16 -14.21
CA LEU A 96 10.78 -13.45 -12.77
C LEU A 96 9.44 -14.06 -12.34
N HIS A 97 8.43 -14.05 -13.21
CA HIS A 97 7.13 -14.63 -12.97
C HIS A 97 7.15 -16.16 -13.16
N GLU A 98 7.92 -16.66 -14.13
CA GLU A 98 8.00 -18.09 -14.49
C GLU A 98 8.76 -18.96 -13.48
N SER A 99 9.56 -18.39 -12.57
CA SER A 99 10.37 -19.17 -11.61
C SER A 99 9.59 -19.66 -10.38
N GLY A 100 8.34 -19.22 -10.21
CA GLY A 100 7.46 -19.61 -9.10
C GLY A 100 6.51 -20.77 -9.37
N GLU A 101 6.46 -21.28 -10.61
CA GLU A 101 5.54 -22.36 -11.03
C GLU A 101 6.21 -23.75 -11.16
N LEU A 102 7.40 -23.96 -10.57
CA LEU A 102 8.06 -25.28 -10.47
C LEU A 102 7.83 -25.94 -9.11
#